data_AF-A0A955YSZ5-F1
#
_entry.id   AF-A0A955YSZ5-F1
#
_cell.length_a   1.000
_cell.length_b   1.000
_cell.length_c   1.000
_cell.angle_alpha   90.00
_cell.angle_beta   90.00
_cell.angle_gamma   90.00
#
_symmetry.space_group_name_H-M   'P 1'
#
loop_
_entity.id
_entity.type
_entity.pdbx_description
1 polymer ?
#
loop_
_entity_poly.entity_id
_entity_poly.type
_entity_poly.pdbx_seq_one_letter_code
_entity_poly.pdbx_strand_id
1 'polypeptide(L)'
;YANRKLYDTRDSRYVTLQQIAVFVREGEDVKIIDNTTKEDLTNVTLAQIVYETEKSREDEGQGASKRLRDMIQRSGERLMTTLRDGPVGKLVPHREEGESEPPPKRPRKALTRALIAQSRETLEELQRVADDRLQGVVQVAIHQVHQLQGEIGRLTARIEELEARLIKLQQKRPSATPPPDENTNDSNP
;
A
#
# COMPACT_ATOMS: atom_id res chain seq x y z
N TYR A 1 -11.96 -12.83 1.83
CA TYR A 1 -13.03 -12.16 2.59
C TYR A 1 -14.27 -12.08 1.72
N ALA A 2 -15.42 -12.39 2.32
CA ALA A 2 -16.69 -12.62 1.62
C ALA A 2 -17.08 -11.45 0.72
N ASN A 3 -17.60 -11.78 -0.46
CA ASN A 3 -18.12 -10.88 -1.47
C ASN A 3 -19.38 -10.16 -0.91
N ARG A 4 -19.18 -9.20 0.01
CA ARG A 4 -20.24 -8.41 0.64
C ARG A 4 -20.73 -7.38 -0.37
N LYS A 5 -21.98 -7.53 -0.82
CA LYS A 5 -22.63 -6.55 -1.69
C LYS A 5 -23.02 -5.35 -0.86
N LEU A 6 -22.57 -4.16 -1.25
CA LEU A 6 -22.93 -2.90 -0.62
C LEU A 6 -24.19 -2.35 -1.30
N TYR A 7 -25.12 -1.84 -0.51
CA TYR A 7 -26.39 -1.31 -0.99
C TYR A 7 -26.55 0.14 -0.52
N ASP A 8 -26.77 1.04 -1.46
CA ASP A 8 -27.07 2.44 -1.17
C ASP A 8 -28.57 2.58 -0.90
N THR A 9 -28.90 3.08 0.29
CA THR A 9 -30.28 3.30 0.73
C THR A 9 -30.92 4.55 0.12
N ARG A 10 -30.13 5.50 -0.39
CA ARG A 10 -30.62 6.72 -1.04
C ARG A 10 -31.09 6.42 -2.47
N ASP A 11 -30.20 5.80 -3.25
CA ASP A 11 -30.45 5.46 -4.65
C ASP A 11 -31.12 4.10 -4.85
N SER A 12 -31.34 3.34 -3.77
CA SER A 12 -31.92 1.98 -3.81
C SER A 12 -31.20 1.03 -4.77
N ARG A 13 -29.87 1.10 -4.83
CA ARG A 13 -29.06 0.32 -5.78
C ARG A 13 -27.82 -0.28 -5.13
N TYR A 14 -27.31 -1.34 -5.74
CA TYR A 14 -26.00 -1.88 -5.37
C TYR A 14 -24.89 -0.93 -5.80
N VAL A 15 -23.91 -0.78 -4.91
CA VAL A 15 -22.74 0.08 -5.11
C VAL A 15 -21.45 -0.71 -4.92
N THR A 16 -20.39 -0.29 -5.60
CA THR A 16 -19.06 -0.86 -5.45
C THR A 16 -18.22 -0.05 -4.47
N LEU A 17 -17.12 -0.63 -3.98
CA LEU A 17 -16.14 0.08 -3.16
C LEU A 17 -15.58 1.31 -3.87
N GLN A 18 -15.32 1.23 -5.19
CA GLN A 18 -14.86 2.37 -5.98
C GLN A 18 -15.89 3.50 -6.05
N GLN A 19 -17.19 3.19 -6.13
CA GLN A 19 -18.24 4.21 -6.13
C GLN A 19 -18.32 4.91 -4.77
N ILE A 20 -18.21 4.17 -3.68
CA ILE A 20 -18.13 4.76 -2.33
C ILE A 20 -16.90 5.67 -2.20
N ALA A 21 -15.77 5.26 -2.76
CA ALA A 21 -14.56 6.08 -2.80
C ALA A 21 -14.76 7.41 -3.56
N VAL A 22 -15.64 7.44 -4.56
CA VAL A 22 -16.02 8.68 -5.26
C VAL A 22 -16.84 9.58 -4.33
N PHE A 23 -17.89 9.05 -3.71
CA PHE A 23 -18.74 9.81 -2.79
C PHE A 23 -17.94 10.48 -1.66
N VAL A 24 -17.02 9.74 -1.05
CA VAL A 24 -16.16 10.25 0.03
C VAL A 24 -15.21 11.34 -0.49
N ARG A 25 -14.68 11.22 -1.72
CA ARG A 25 -13.83 12.25 -2.33
C ARG A 25 -14.60 13.50 -2.74
N GLU A 26 -15.88 13.35 -3.07
CA GLU A 26 -16.80 14.45 -3.34
C GLU A 26 -17.26 15.17 -2.06
N GLY A 27 -16.87 14.66 -0.89
CA GLY A 27 -17.18 15.24 0.41
C GLY A 27 -18.54 14.80 0.96
N GLU A 28 -19.12 13.72 0.43
CA GLU A 28 -20.34 13.15 0.99
C GLU A 28 -20.06 12.38 2.29
N ASP A 29 -20.96 12.55 3.27
CA ASP A 29 -20.97 11.76 4.50
C ASP A 29 -21.50 10.35 4.21
N VAL A 30 -20.60 9.37 4.21
CA VAL A 30 -20.93 7.96 4.00
C VAL A 30 -20.89 7.19 5.31
N LYS A 31 -21.96 6.48 5.63
CA LYS A 31 -22.04 5.55 6.76
C LYS A 31 -22.39 4.14 6.28
N ILE A 32 -21.60 3.16 6.69
CA ILE A 32 -21.77 1.76 6.29
C ILE A 32 -22.14 0.93 7.52
N ILE A 33 -23.33 0.34 7.48
CA ILE A 33 -23.89 -0.46 8.58
C ILE A 33 -24.03 -1.91 8.12
N ASP A 34 -23.62 -2.86 8.98
CA ASP A 34 -23.90 -4.28 8.75
C ASP A 34 -25.40 -4.57 8.88
N ASN A 35 -26.00 -5.27 7.92
CA ASN A 35 -27.44 -5.54 7.99
C ASN A 35 -27.80 -6.53 9.11
N THR A 36 -26.91 -7.45 9.46
CA THR A 36 -27.16 -8.51 10.45
C THR A 36 -26.79 -8.05 11.85
N THR A 37 -25.57 -7.52 12.04
CA THR A 37 -25.06 -7.14 13.37
C THR A 37 -25.40 -5.70 13.74
N LYS A 38 -25.81 -4.87 12.77
CA LYS A 38 -26.02 -3.42 12.93
C LYS A 38 -24.78 -2.65 13.38
N GLU A 39 -23.60 -3.27 13.26
CA GLU A 39 -22.33 -2.63 13.58
C GLU A 39 -21.97 -1.58 12.53
N ASP A 40 -21.28 -0.54 13.00
CA ASP A 40 -20.70 0.48 12.14
C ASP A 40 -19.39 -0.04 11.55
N LEU A 41 -19.41 -0.31 10.24
CA LEU A 41 -18.28 -0.80 9.47
C LEU A 41 -17.66 0.29 8.59
N THR A 42 -18.00 1.55 8.83
CA THR A 42 -17.54 2.70 8.03
C THR A 42 -16.02 2.74 7.99
N ASN A 43 -15.36 2.76 9.16
CA ASN A 43 -13.89 2.84 9.23
C ASN A 43 -13.18 1.65 8.55
N VAL A 44 -13.69 0.44 8.77
CA VAL A 44 -13.11 -0.79 8.20
C VAL A 44 -13.23 -0.78 6.67
N THR A 45 -14.38 -0.36 6.16
CA THR A 45 -14.65 -0.32 4.72
C THR A 45 -13.87 0.80 4.04
N LEU A 46 -13.77 1.98 4.65
CA LEU A 46 -12.93 3.08 4.16
C LEU A 46 -11.45 2.69 4.13
N ALA A 47 -10.94 2.00 5.17
CA ALA A 47 -9.59 1.48 5.17
C ALA A 47 -9.36 0.47 4.03
N GLN A 48 -10.33 -0.41 3.79
CA GLN A 48 -10.28 -1.33 2.65
C GLN A 48 -10.24 -0.59 1.31
N ILE A 49 -11.05 0.46 1.14
CA ILE A 49 -11.03 1.31 -0.07
C ILE A 49 -9.64 1.91 -0.31
N VAL A 50 -9.02 2.46 0.74
CA VAL A 50 -7.67 3.03 0.65
C VAL A 50 -6.66 1.95 0.24
N TYR A 51 -6.70 0.78 0.89
CA TYR A 51 -5.81 -0.33 0.58
C TYR A 51 -5.95 -0.83 -0.86
N GLU A 52 -7.18 -1.03 -1.35
CA GLU A 52 -7.42 -1.48 -2.73
C GLU A 52 -6.99 -0.43 -3.76
N THR A 53 -7.17 0.85 -3.45
CA THR A 53 -6.72 1.94 -4.32
C THR A 53 -5.20 1.96 -4.44
N GLU A 54 -4.49 1.78 -3.32
CA GLU A 54 -3.03 1.77 -3.34
C GLU A 54 -2.47 0.52 -4.01
N LYS A 55 -3.06 -0.66 -3.73
CA LYS A 55 -2.69 -1.90 -4.41
C LYS A 55 -2.85 -1.80 -5.94
N SER A 56 -3.94 -1.20 -6.40
CA SER A 56 -4.17 -0.99 -7.83
C SER A 56 -3.08 -0.09 -8.46
N ARG A 57 -2.62 0.93 -7.72
CA ARG A 57 -1.53 1.81 -8.15
C ARG A 57 -0.17 1.11 -8.13
N GLU A 58 0.10 0.28 -7.13
CA GLU A 58 1.31 -0.54 -7.06
C GLU A 58 1.37 -1.53 -8.23
N ASP A 59 0.26 -2.20 -8.55
CA ASP A 59 0.16 -3.11 -9.69
C ASP A 59 0.42 -2.38 -11.01
N GLU A 60 -0.09 -1.15 -11.19
CA GLU A 60 0.20 -0.29 -12.35
C GLU A 60 1.68 0.16 -12.40
N GLY A 61 2.27 0.54 -11.26
CA GLY A 61 3.66 0.98 -11.15
C GLY A 61 4.68 -0.15 -11.35
N GLN A 62 4.40 -1.33 -10.82
CA GLN A 62 5.19 -2.54 -11.07
C GLN A 62 5.04 -3.01 -12.53
N GLY A 63 3.87 -2.83 -13.13
CA GLY A 63 3.65 -3.05 -14.56
C GLY A 63 4.50 -2.15 -15.44
N ALA A 64 4.67 -0.87 -15.10
CA ALA A 64 5.47 0.07 -15.87
C ALA A 64 6.95 -0.31 -15.92
N SER A 65 7.56 -0.63 -14.77
CA SER A 65 8.96 -1.03 -14.69
C SER A 65 9.23 -2.39 -15.33
N LYS A 66 8.31 -3.35 -15.17
CA LYS A 66 8.35 -4.65 -15.87
C LYS A 66 8.25 -4.49 -17.38
N ARG A 67 7.33 -3.64 -17.87
CA ARG A 67 7.19 -3.32 -19.30
C ARG A 67 8.43 -2.64 -19.86
N LEU A 68 9.04 -1.73 -19.10
CA LEU A 68 10.28 -1.07 -19.49
C LEU A 68 11.44 -2.07 -19.56
N ARG A 69 11.55 -2.97 -18.57
CA ARG A 69 12.54 -4.06 -18.56
C ARG A 69 12.36 -4.98 -19.77
N ASP A 70 11.14 -5.42 -20.06
CA ASP A 70 10.85 -6.27 -21.20
C ASP A 70 11.10 -5.54 -22.53
N MET A 71 10.91 -4.22 -22.59
CA MET A 71 11.20 -3.42 -23.78
C MET A 71 12.72 -3.28 -24.00
N ILE A 72 13.51 -3.08 -22.95
CA ILE A 72 14.97 -3.01 -23.02
C ILE A 72 15.56 -4.37 -23.43
N GLN A 73 15.08 -5.49 -22.85
CA GLN A 73 15.53 -6.82 -23.23
C GLN A 73 15.21 -7.15 -24.69
N ARG A 74 13.97 -6.88 -25.15
CA ARG A 74 13.56 -7.10 -26.55
C ARG A 74 14.27 -6.16 -27.54
N SER A 75 14.56 -4.92 -27.15
CA SER A 75 15.34 -4.00 -27.97
C SER A 75 16.81 -4.40 -28.09
N GLY A 76 17.40 -4.97 -27.03
CA GLY A 76 18.77 -5.51 -27.05
C GLY A 76 18.94 -6.69 -28.02
N GLU A 77 17.96 -7.60 -28.08
CA GLU A 77 17.96 -8.73 -29.02
C GLU A 77 17.80 -8.26 -30.48
N ARG A 78 16.96 -7.26 -30.74
CA ARG A 78 16.79 -6.65 -32.07
C ARG A 78 18.06 -5.93 -32.55
N LEU A 79 18.77 -5.27 -31.65
CA LEU A 79 20.07 -4.65 -31.96
C LEU A 79 21.16 -5.70 -32.21
N MET A 80 21.20 -6.79 -31.43
CA MET A 80 22.17 -7.87 -31.65
C MET A 80 21.93 -8.64 -32.95
N THR A 81 20.68 -8.88 -33.32
CA THR A 81 20.34 -9.53 -34.60
C THR A 81 20.66 -8.62 -35.79
N THR A 82 20.33 -7.33 -35.73
CA THR A 82 20.69 -6.37 -36.79
C THR A 82 22.18 -6.09 -36.88
N LEU A 83 22.93 -6.16 -35.78
CA LEU A 83 24.40 -6.07 -35.81
C LEU A 83 25.03 -7.36 -36.36
N ARG A 84 24.47 -8.53 -36.04
CA ARG A 84 24.95 -9.83 -36.51
C ARG A 84 24.68 -10.06 -38.01
N ASP A 85 23.48 -9.71 -38.47
CA ASP A 85 23.03 -9.93 -39.86
C ASP A 85 23.26 -8.71 -40.76
N GLY A 86 23.50 -7.54 -40.16
CA GLY A 86 23.85 -6.32 -40.85
C GLY A 86 25.31 -6.29 -41.33
N PRO A 87 25.67 -5.29 -42.17
CA PRO A 87 26.99 -5.18 -42.77
C PRO A 87 28.13 -5.08 -41.74
N VAL A 88 27.82 -4.66 -40.50
CA VAL A 88 28.76 -4.59 -39.36
C VAL A 88 29.18 -5.98 -38.86
N GLY A 89 28.28 -6.98 -38.87
CA GLY A 89 28.59 -8.35 -38.45
C GLY A 89 29.48 -9.10 -39.45
N LYS A 90 29.36 -8.76 -40.74
CA LYS A 90 30.23 -9.25 -41.82
C LYS A 90 31.63 -8.63 -41.83
N LEU A 91 31.87 -7.60 -41.02
CA LEU A 91 33.20 -6.99 -40.82
C LEU A 91 33.97 -7.64 -39.66
N VAL A 92 33.37 -8.61 -38.95
CA VAL A 92 34.10 -9.47 -38.01
C VAL A 92 34.66 -10.64 -38.81
N PRO A 93 35.99 -10.73 -39.02
CA PRO A 93 36.55 -11.78 -39.86
C PRO A 93 36.32 -13.14 -39.18
N HIS A 94 35.62 -14.04 -39.88
CA HIS A 94 35.80 -15.47 -39.68
C HIS A 94 37.22 -15.80 -40.16
N ARG A 95 38.15 -15.93 -39.21
CA ARG A 95 39.47 -16.47 -39.48
C ARG A 95 39.32 -18.00 -39.50
N GLU A 96 39.11 -18.55 -40.68
CA GLU A 96 39.43 -19.95 -40.97
C GLU A 96 40.93 -20.19 -40.75
N GLU A 97 41.26 -21.39 -40.30
CA GLU A 97 42.57 -21.82 -39.84
C GLU A 97 43.60 -21.81 -40.97
N GLY A 98 44.80 -21.30 -40.68
CA GLY A 98 45.91 -21.23 -41.62
C GLY A 98 47.08 -20.41 -41.08
N GLU A 99 47.97 -21.12 -40.39
CA GLU A 99 49.40 -20.84 -40.13
C GLU A 99 49.88 -19.56 -39.42
N SER A 100 51.01 -19.77 -38.74
CA SER A 100 51.67 -19.04 -37.65
C SER A 100 52.27 -17.69 -38.02
N GLU A 101 51.97 -16.64 -37.23
CA GLU A 101 52.95 -15.69 -36.66
C GLU A 101 52.25 -14.73 -35.67
N PRO A 102 52.78 -14.42 -34.47
CA PRO A 102 52.12 -13.48 -33.57
C PRO A 102 52.77 -12.08 -33.63
N PRO A 103 52.02 -11.03 -34.01
CA PRO A 103 52.38 -9.68 -33.57
C PRO A 103 51.15 -8.90 -33.00
N PRO A 104 51.40 -7.76 -32.32
CA PRO A 104 51.29 -7.61 -30.88
C PRO A 104 49.88 -7.26 -30.37
N LYS A 105 49.61 -7.67 -29.13
CA LYS A 105 48.38 -7.40 -28.37
C LYS A 105 48.17 -5.90 -28.15
N ARG A 106 47.33 -5.26 -28.96
CA ARG A 106 46.75 -3.95 -28.62
C ARG A 106 45.49 -4.13 -27.76
N PRO A 107 45.28 -3.29 -26.72
CA PRO A 107 44.49 -3.69 -25.57
C PRO A 107 42.99 -3.52 -25.82
N ARG A 108 42.27 -4.64 -25.96
CA ARG A 108 40.79 -4.70 -25.80
C ARG A 108 40.30 -4.22 -24.42
N LYS A 109 41.22 -3.87 -23.50
CA LYS A 109 40.95 -3.32 -22.16
C LYS A 109 40.57 -1.84 -22.16
N ALA A 110 40.88 -1.06 -23.21
CA ALA A 110 40.58 0.39 -23.20
C ALA A 110 39.08 0.68 -23.39
N LEU A 111 38.45 0.02 -24.36
CA LEU A 111 37.02 0.20 -24.67
C LEU A 111 36.13 -0.36 -23.54
N THR A 112 36.52 -1.50 -22.96
CA THR A 112 35.82 -2.10 -21.81
C THR A 112 35.97 -1.26 -20.55
N ARG A 113 37.14 -0.64 -20.32
CA ARG A 113 37.35 0.23 -19.15
C ARG A 113 36.59 1.56 -19.27
N ALA A 114 36.44 2.11 -20.48
CA ALA A 114 35.64 3.31 -20.71
C ALA A 114 34.13 3.06 -20.48
N LEU A 115 33.60 1.93 -21.00
CA LEU A 115 32.21 1.52 -20.74
C LEU A 115 31.95 1.19 -19.27
N ILE A 116 32.89 0.53 -18.59
CA ILE A 116 32.78 0.21 -17.16
C ILE A 116 32.86 1.48 -16.31
N ALA A 117 33.72 2.45 -16.65
CA ALA A 117 33.82 3.72 -15.95
C ALA A 117 32.51 4.54 -16.09
N GLN A 118 31.98 4.64 -17.30
CA GLN A 118 30.70 5.32 -17.57
C GLN A 118 29.53 4.63 -16.84
N SER A 119 29.53 3.30 -16.77
CA SER A 119 28.49 2.56 -16.04
C SER A 119 28.53 2.79 -14.53
N ARG A 120 29.72 3.00 -13.94
CA ARG A 120 29.87 3.24 -12.50
C ARG A 120 29.35 4.62 -12.10
N GLU A 121 29.64 5.64 -12.89
CA GLU A 121 29.17 7.01 -12.64
C GLU A 121 27.63 7.10 -12.68
N THR A 122 27.00 6.44 -13.66
CA THR A 122 25.52 6.38 -13.74
C THR A 122 24.88 5.55 -12.62
N LEU A 123 25.59 4.57 -12.07
CA LEU A 123 25.08 3.76 -10.95
C LEU A 123 25.15 4.53 -9.62
N GLU A 124 26.18 5.36 -9.42
CA GLU A 124 26.32 6.21 -8.24
C GLU A 124 25.24 7.30 -8.19
N GLU A 125 24.88 7.90 -9.34
CA GLU A 125 23.75 8.84 -9.42
C GLU A 125 22.40 8.17 -9.10
N LEU A 126 22.16 6.97 -9.64
CA LEU A 126 20.93 6.23 -9.35
C LEU A 126 20.86 5.78 -7.89
N GLN A 127 21.98 5.42 -7.28
CA GLN A 127 22.05 5.05 -5.87
C GLN A 127 21.71 6.23 -4.95
N ARG A 128 22.24 7.43 -5.23
CA ARG A 128 21.90 8.64 -4.46
C ARG A 128 20.43 9.01 -4.57
N VAL A 129 19.86 8.95 -5.78
CA VAL A 129 18.42 9.23 -5.99
C VAL A 129 17.54 8.19 -5.29
N ALA A 130 17.98 6.94 -5.22
CA ALA A 130 17.30 5.90 -4.47
C ALA A 130 17.35 6.16 -2.96
N ASP A 131 18.54 6.48 -2.41
CA ASP A 131 18.74 6.75 -0.99
C ASP A 131 17.96 7.99 -0.51
N ASP A 132 17.94 9.08 -1.28
CA ASP A 132 17.18 10.30 -0.95
C ASP A 132 15.67 10.04 -0.87
N ARG A 133 15.15 9.22 -1.80
CA ARG A 133 13.72 8.84 -1.80
C ARG A 133 13.40 7.89 -0.64
N LEU A 134 14.29 6.94 -0.35
CA LEU A 134 14.11 6.02 0.76
C LEU A 134 14.07 6.78 2.09
N GLN A 135 14.95 7.75 2.27
CA GLN A 135 15.02 8.56 3.47
C GLN A 135 13.78 9.44 3.65
N GLY A 136 13.25 10.01 2.56
CA GLY A 136 12.00 10.77 2.58
C GLY A 136 10.78 9.93 2.98
N VAL A 137 10.66 8.72 2.44
CA VAL A 137 9.57 7.79 2.77
C VAL A 137 9.66 7.34 4.23
N VAL A 138 10.87 7.02 4.71
CA VAL A 138 11.08 6.62 6.12
C VAL A 138 10.74 7.76 7.08
N GLN A 139 11.12 9.01 6.77
CA GLN A 139 10.76 10.19 7.57
C GLN A 139 9.24 10.40 7.65
N VAL A 140 8.54 10.28 6.52
CA VAL A 140 7.07 10.41 6.48
C VAL A 140 6.41 9.29 7.29
N ALA A 141 6.90 8.06 7.16
CA ALA A 141 6.40 6.93 7.94
C ALA A 141 6.61 7.12 9.45
N ILE A 142 7.78 7.60 9.87
CA ILE A 142 8.07 7.91 11.28
C ILE A 142 7.13 8.99 11.80
N HIS A 143 6.87 10.04 11.01
CA HIS A 143 5.94 11.10 11.41
C HIS A 143 4.51 10.57 11.60
N GLN A 144 4.03 9.73 10.69
CA GLN A 144 2.70 9.12 10.80
C GLN A 144 2.59 8.19 12.02
N VAL A 145 3.62 7.40 12.30
CA VAL A 145 3.66 6.53 13.50
C VAL A 145 3.60 7.37 14.77
N HIS A 146 4.35 8.47 14.85
CA HIS A 146 4.30 9.37 16.01
C HIS A 146 2.93 10.05 16.17
N GLN A 147 2.27 10.43 15.08
CA GLN A 147 0.91 10.98 15.12
C GLN A 147 -0.09 9.95 15.68
N LEU A 148 -0.05 8.71 15.18
CA LEU A 148 -0.91 7.62 15.65
C LEU A 148 -0.66 7.30 17.13
N GLN A 149 0.60 7.30 17.59
CA GLN A 149 0.92 7.12 19.00
C GLN A 149 0.31 8.22 19.88
N GLY A 150 0.31 9.47 19.42
CA GLY A 150 -0.34 10.58 20.11
C GLY A 150 -1.86 10.45 20.18
N GLU A 151 -2.49 10.02 19.09
CA GLU A 151 -3.94 9.76 19.06
C GLU A 151 -4.35 8.61 19.99
N ILE A 152 -3.58 7.50 19.97
CA ILE A 152 -3.79 6.38 20.89
C ILE A 152 -3.70 6.86 22.34
N GLY A 153 -2.68 7.65 22.70
CA GLY A 153 -2.54 8.19 24.06
C GLY A 153 -3.74 9.04 24.49
N ARG A 154 -4.28 9.88 23.58
CA ARG A 154 -5.50 10.67 23.85
C ARG A 154 -6.74 9.79 24.03
N LEU A 155 -6.88 8.74 23.22
CA LEU A 155 -7.97 7.79 23.32
C LEU A 155 -7.91 7.02 24.65
N THR A 156 -6.73 6.57 25.06
CA THR A 156 -6.53 5.90 26.36
C THR A 156 -6.92 6.82 27.52
N ALA A 157 -6.46 8.08 27.53
CA ALA A 157 -6.84 9.04 28.55
C ALA A 157 -8.36 9.29 28.58
N ARG A 158 -9.02 9.30 27.42
CA ARG A 158 -10.46 9.48 27.33
C ARG A 158 -11.23 8.26 27.84
N ILE A 159 -10.73 7.06 27.59
CA ILE A 159 -11.29 5.81 28.13
C ILE A 159 -11.20 5.82 29.65
N GLU A 160 -10.05 6.15 30.23
CA GLU A 160 -9.88 6.25 31.70
C GLU A 160 -10.84 7.28 32.32
N GLU A 161 -11.04 8.43 31.66
CA GLU A 161 -12.01 9.43 32.11
C GLU A 161 -13.45 8.92 32.08
N LEU A 162 -13.82 8.18 31.03
CA LEU A 162 -15.15 7.59 30.89
C LEU A 162 -15.40 6.48 31.92
N GLU A 163 -14.39 5.64 32.20
CA GLU A 163 -14.44 4.63 33.25
C GLU A 163 -14.63 5.27 34.63
N ALA A 164 -13.90 6.33 34.94
CA ALA A 164 -14.05 7.08 36.19
C ALA A 164 -15.44 7.71 36.33
N ARG A 165 -16.03 8.20 35.22
CA ARG A 165 -17.41 8.73 35.19
C ARG A 165 -18.45 7.64 35.39
N LEU A 166 -18.24 6.46 34.81
CA LEU A 166 -19.13 5.30 35.00
C LEU A 166 -19.17 4.84 36.45
N ILE A 167 -18.01 4.75 37.11
CA ILE A 167 -17.91 4.40 38.53
C ILE A 167 -18.68 5.41 39.39
N LYS A 168 -18.52 6.71 39.13
CA LYS A 168 -19.27 7.77 39.85
C LYS A 168 -20.77 7.67 39.66
N LEU A 169 -21.24 7.32 38.46
CA LEU A 169 -22.67 7.16 38.19
C LEU A 169 -23.25 5.89 38.82
N GLN A 170 -22.48 4.80 38.86
CA GLN A 170 -22.88 3.57 39.55
C GLN A 170 -22.95 3.76 41.07
N GLN A 171 -22.00 4.49 41.66
CA GLN A 171 -22.01 4.83 43.09
C GLN A 171 -23.14 5.80 43.48
N LYS A 172 -23.61 6.64 42.55
CA LYS A 172 -24.71 7.60 42.79
C LYS A 172 -26.10 6.98 42.64
N ARG A 173 -26.22 5.70 42.28
CA ARG A 173 -27.50 4.99 42.17
C ARG A 173 -27.81 4.32 43.53
N PRO A 174 -28.63 4.92 44.43
CA PRO A 174 -29.03 4.22 45.65
C PRO A 174 -29.89 3.01 45.30
N SER A 175 -29.67 1.92 46.03
CA SER A 175 -30.42 0.67 45.96
C SER A 175 -31.92 0.93 45.85
N ALA A 176 -32.54 0.48 44.76
CA ALA A 176 -33.99 0.38 44.67
C ALA A 176 -34.46 -0.66 45.69
N THR A 177 -35.05 -0.19 46.78
CA THR A 177 -35.73 -1.01 47.80
C THR A 177 -36.90 -1.75 47.13
N PRO A 178 -37.06 -3.08 47.31
CA PRO A 178 -38.25 -3.78 46.86
C PRO A 178 -39.47 -3.33 47.71
N PRO A 179 -40.70 -3.33 47.13
CA PRO A 179 -41.90 -2.84 47.81
C PRO A 179 -42.26 -3.70 49.03
N PRO A 180 -43.00 -3.15 50.01
CA PRO A 180 -43.31 -3.84 51.27
C PRO A 180 -44.30 -4.98 51.05
N ASP A 181 -44.12 -6.06 51.81
CA ASP A 181 -45.04 -7.18 51.90
C ASP A 181 -46.48 -6.70 52.15
N GLU A 182 -47.36 -7.00 51.20
CA GLU A 182 -48.79 -6.82 51.32
C GLU A 182 -49.33 -7.90 52.26
N ASN A 183 -49.27 -7.64 53.57
CA ASN A 183 -50.01 -8.42 54.55
C ASN A 183 -51.04 -7.53 55.24
N THR A 184 -52.23 -7.46 54.65
CA THR A 184 -53.45 -7.06 55.36
C THR A 184 -54.37 -8.26 55.42
N ASN A 185 -54.11 -9.09 56.43
CA ASN A 185 -55.09 -9.56 57.40
C ASN A 185 -56.56 -9.36 57.00
N ASP A 186 -57.19 -10.41 56.48
CA ASP A 186 -58.63 -10.61 56.62
C ASP A 186 -58.83 -11.80 57.57
N SER A 187 -59.10 -11.46 58.83
CA SER A 187 -59.51 -12.43 59.84
C SER A 187 -61.02 -12.64 59.75
N ASN A 188 -61.37 -13.89 59.45
CA ASN A 188 -62.57 -14.68 59.73
C ASN A 188 -63.66 -14.09 60.68
N PRO A 189 -64.94 -14.49 60.50
CA PRO A 189 -65.43 -15.68 61.21
C PRO A 189 -66.12 -16.75 60.33
#